data_AF-A0A2E3MNM5-F1
#
_entry.id   AF-A0A2E3MNM5-F1
#
_cell.length_a   1.000
_cell.length_b   1.000
_cell.length_c   1.000
_cell.angle_alpha   90.00
_cell.angle_beta   90.00
_cell.angle_gamma   90.00
#
_symmetry.space_group_name_H-M   'P 1'
#
loop_
_entity.id
_entity.type
_entity.pdbx_description
1 polymer ?
#
loop_
_entity_poly.entity_id
_entity_poly.type
_entity_poly.pdbx_seq_one_letter_code
_entity_poly.pdbx_strand_id
1 'polypeptide(L)'
;MTRLGVDLYTHVSEWQCYRLLLQAFLDADVVDIELLYDNASQGVVYRQAEKRGIRHMLMGFNAATEGLMLPRGWRHYKWDLCNIRDIARSGGAATRKFPGIGIWRRLYYHKVCRMQQVRLLNYVEFNKSQALELLEERYDYKRYQYKHDESILTRFYQGYLLPVKFGIDKRRVHASTLIMTGEMTRAEALEMLAGSAYDPAEIERDRTYFVKKMGWTERQLDDYLARLPRRHDEFKSDVPLWTKMRQLRG
;
A
#
# COMPACT_ATOMS: atom_id res chain seq x y z
N MET A 1 -4.75 24.62 -9.05
CA MET A 1 -6.01 25.33 -8.70
C MET A 1 -7.01 24.32 -8.15
N THR A 2 -7.55 24.56 -6.96
CA THR A 2 -8.39 23.64 -6.18
C THR A 2 -9.87 23.90 -6.45
N ARG A 3 -10.45 23.32 -7.53
CA ARG A 3 -11.90 23.41 -7.80
C ARG A 3 -12.76 22.91 -6.62
N LEU A 4 -12.20 22.11 -5.72
CA LEU A 4 -12.86 21.57 -4.54
C LEU A 4 -12.88 22.52 -3.33
N GLY A 5 -12.12 23.62 -3.34
CA GLY A 5 -12.09 24.57 -2.22
C GLY A 5 -11.58 23.97 -0.90
N VAL A 6 -10.76 22.91 -0.96
CA VAL A 6 -10.19 22.23 0.22
C VAL A 6 -8.71 22.58 0.41
N ASP A 7 -8.30 22.69 1.67
CA ASP A 7 -6.89 22.88 2.04
C ASP A 7 -6.07 21.62 1.76
N LEU A 8 -4.89 21.79 1.14
CA LEU A 8 -3.94 20.71 0.89
C LEU A 8 -2.76 20.78 1.86
N TYR A 9 -2.55 19.72 2.63
CA TYR A 9 -1.34 19.53 3.42
C TYR A 9 -0.45 18.46 2.78
N THR A 10 0.78 18.84 2.41
CA THR A 10 1.77 17.92 1.86
C THR A 10 2.83 17.59 2.92
N HIS A 11 3.04 16.29 3.18
CA HIS A 11 4.15 15.81 3.99
C HIS A 11 5.23 15.23 3.09
N VAL A 12 6.41 15.84 3.09
CA VAL A 12 7.58 15.31 2.38
C VAL A 12 8.35 14.40 3.32
N SER A 13 8.29 13.09 3.07
CA SER A 13 9.08 12.11 3.81
C SER A 13 10.57 12.30 3.53
N GLU A 14 11.40 12.11 4.56
CA GLU A 14 12.85 12.20 4.39
C GLU A 14 13.36 11.00 3.58
N TRP A 15 13.87 11.28 2.38
CA TRP A 15 14.20 10.26 1.39
C TRP A 15 15.27 9.28 1.88
N GLN A 16 16.33 9.75 2.53
CA GLN A 16 17.41 8.87 2.97
C GLN A 16 16.91 7.88 4.03
N CYS A 17 16.09 8.33 4.98
CA CYS A 17 15.40 7.46 5.93
C CYS A 17 14.52 6.43 5.24
N TYR A 18 13.72 6.84 4.25
CA TYR A 18 12.81 5.92 3.55
C TYR A 18 13.58 4.89 2.71
N ARG A 19 14.64 5.31 2.00
CA ARG A 19 15.49 4.43 1.19
C ARG A 19 16.18 3.38 2.04
N LEU A 20 16.72 3.74 3.21
CA LEU A 20 17.35 2.78 4.12
C LEU A 20 16.34 1.77 4.68
N LEU A 21 15.12 2.20 4.98
CA LEU A 21 14.05 1.28 5.38
C LEU A 21 13.64 0.33 4.26
N LEU A 22 13.49 0.87 3.05
CA LEU A 22 13.17 0.08 1.87
C LEU A 22 14.28 -0.94 1.59
N GLN A 23 15.55 -0.53 1.71
CA GLN A 23 16.71 -1.43 1.62
C GLN A 23 16.62 -2.56 2.63
N ALA A 24 16.38 -2.25 3.91
CA ALA A 24 16.26 -3.27 4.96
C ALA A 24 15.12 -4.27 4.69
N PHE A 25 14.01 -3.83 4.08
CA PHE A 25 12.92 -4.72 3.67
C PHE A 25 13.30 -5.62 2.49
N LEU A 26 14.02 -5.09 1.51
CA LEU A 26 14.52 -5.86 0.36
C LEU A 26 15.58 -6.88 0.80
N ASP A 27 16.47 -6.52 1.73
CA ASP A 27 17.47 -7.41 2.31
C ASP A 27 16.86 -8.50 3.19
N ALA A 28 15.71 -8.21 3.80
CA ALA A 28 14.94 -9.18 4.56
C ALA A 28 14.16 -10.17 3.67
N ASP A 29 14.08 -9.94 2.36
CA ASP A 29 13.33 -10.76 1.39
C ASP A 29 11.85 -10.98 1.76
N VAL A 30 11.27 -10.05 2.52
CA VAL A 30 9.86 -10.12 2.95
C VAL A 30 8.93 -9.52 1.90
N VAL A 31 7.71 -10.05 1.85
CA VAL A 31 6.63 -9.48 1.05
C VAL A 31 6.22 -8.09 1.58
N ASP A 32 5.41 -7.38 0.82
CA ASP A 32 4.70 -6.16 1.23
C ASP A 32 5.58 -4.97 1.64
N ILE A 33 6.55 -4.59 0.80
CA ILE A 33 7.37 -3.39 1.00
C ILE A 33 6.54 -2.09 1.06
N GLU A 34 5.33 -2.11 0.49
CA GLU A 34 4.35 -1.01 0.57
C GLU A 34 3.84 -0.77 2.00
N LEU A 35 4.04 -1.73 2.91
CA LEU A 35 3.84 -1.54 4.35
C LEU A 35 4.48 -0.24 4.86
N LEU A 36 5.67 0.11 4.36
CA LEU A 36 6.39 1.31 4.75
C LEU A 36 5.58 2.57 4.42
N TYR A 37 5.11 2.70 3.18
CA TYR A 37 4.32 3.85 2.74
C TYR A 37 2.94 3.89 3.40
N ASP A 38 2.25 2.75 3.47
CA ASP A 38 0.92 2.64 4.09
C ASP A 38 0.96 3.00 5.57
N ASN A 39 1.98 2.54 6.29
CA ASN A 39 2.14 2.86 7.71
C ASN A 39 2.51 4.34 7.91
N ALA A 40 3.44 4.85 7.10
CA ALA A 40 3.85 6.26 7.11
C ALA A 40 2.67 7.20 6.85
N SER A 41 1.88 6.92 5.80
CA SER A 41 0.74 7.75 5.42
C SER A 41 -0.29 7.82 6.54
N GLN A 42 -0.64 6.69 7.16
CA GLN A 42 -1.53 6.66 8.33
C GLN A 42 -0.93 7.46 9.50
N GLY A 43 0.35 7.28 9.80
CA GLY A 43 0.98 8.01 10.90
C GLY A 43 1.06 9.53 10.68
N VAL A 44 1.14 9.99 9.42
CA VAL A 44 1.00 11.41 9.08
C VAL A 44 -0.44 11.86 9.27
N VAL A 45 -1.41 11.18 8.66
CA VAL A 45 -2.84 11.54 8.70
C VAL A 45 -3.33 11.68 10.14
N TYR A 46 -3.06 10.70 10.99
CA TYR A 46 -3.49 10.73 12.39
C TYR A 46 -2.83 11.85 13.20
N ARG A 47 -1.54 12.15 12.96
CA ARG A 47 -0.88 13.30 13.61
C ARG A 47 -1.44 14.64 13.15
N GLN A 48 -1.79 14.75 11.87
CA GLN A 48 -2.41 15.97 11.35
C GLN A 48 -3.84 16.14 11.87
N ALA A 49 -4.58 15.05 12.03
CA ALA A 49 -5.89 15.06 12.64
C ALA A 49 -5.83 15.50 14.11
N GLU A 50 -4.89 14.94 14.89
CA GLU A 50 -4.64 15.33 16.28
C GLU A 50 -4.33 16.83 16.41
N LYS A 51 -3.38 17.33 15.61
CA LYS A 51 -2.97 18.74 15.60
C LYS A 51 -4.11 19.72 15.29
N ARG A 52 -5.10 19.29 14.51
CA ARG A 52 -6.25 20.11 14.08
C ARG A 52 -7.54 19.80 14.85
N GLY A 53 -7.50 18.92 15.85
CA GLY A 53 -8.70 18.49 16.58
C GLY A 53 -9.73 17.74 15.71
N ILE A 54 -9.31 17.15 14.58
CA ILE A 54 -10.18 16.42 13.67
C ILE A 54 -10.46 15.03 14.23
N ARG A 55 -11.74 14.69 14.38
CA ARG A 55 -12.18 13.37 14.87
C ARG A 55 -12.64 12.44 13.75
N HIS A 56 -13.11 12.98 12.63
CA HIS A 56 -13.64 12.19 11.52
C HIS A 56 -12.73 12.33 10.30
N MET A 57 -12.23 11.21 9.80
CA MET A 57 -11.36 11.14 8.63
C MET A 57 -12.07 10.36 7.53
N LEU A 58 -12.37 11.03 6.41
CA LEU A 58 -12.98 10.39 5.26
C LEU A 58 -11.94 9.55 4.53
N MET A 59 -12.29 8.30 4.22
CA MET A 59 -11.43 7.38 3.50
C MET A 59 -12.04 7.02 2.15
N GLY A 60 -11.23 7.06 1.10
CA GLY A 60 -11.63 6.80 -0.29
C GLY A 60 -11.64 5.34 -0.72
N PHE A 61 -11.74 4.38 0.22
CA PHE A 61 -11.84 2.96 -0.10
C PHE A 61 -13.25 2.43 0.20
N ASN A 62 -13.72 1.48 -0.61
CA ASN A 62 -15.04 0.88 -0.47
C ASN A 62 -14.99 -0.66 -0.40
N ALA A 63 -16.03 -1.26 0.16
CA ALA A 63 -16.18 -2.71 0.18
C ALA A 63 -16.55 -3.28 -1.20
N ALA A 64 -17.17 -2.49 -2.08
CA ALA A 64 -17.63 -2.97 -3.38
C ALA A 64 -16.47 -3.29 -4.36
N THR A 65 -15.40 -2.49 -4.39
CA THR A 65 -14.29 -2.66 -5.35
C THR A 65 -13.01 -3.26 -4.72
N GLU A 66 -12.93 -3.29 -3.38
CA GLU A 66 -11.78 -3.81 -2.61
C GLU A 66 -12.20 -4.84 -1.54
N GLY A 67 -13.41 -5.38 -1.64
CA GLY A 67 -14.05 -6.20 -0.59
C GLY A 67 -13.38 -7.54 -0.33
N LEU A 68 -12.72 -8.12 -1.33
CA LEU A 68 -11.99 -9.37 -1.13
C LEU A 68 -10.71 -9.13 -0.35
N MET A 69 -10.62 -9.77 0.81
CA MET A 69 -9.38 -9.82 1.56
C MET A 69 -8.31 -10.53 0.73
N LEU A 70 -7.14 -9.91 0.60
CA LEU A 70 -5.99 -10.58 0.00
C LEU A 70 -5.68 -11.88 0.76
N PRO A 71 -5.28 -12.96 0.05
CA PRO A 71 -4.87 -14.21 0.68
C PRO A 71 -3.81 -14.02 1.76
N ARG A 72 -3.81 -14.93 2.74
CA ARG A 72 -2.80 -14.93 3.80
C ARG A 72 -1.40 -15.04 3.16
N GLY A 73 -0.48 -14.18 3.60
CA GLY A 73 0.89 -14.14 3.07
C GLY A 73 1.10 -13.21 1.87
N TRP A 74 0.04 -12.61 1.31
CA TRP A 74 0.17 -11.65 0.19
C TRP A 74 0.36 -10.20 0.65
N ARG A 75 0.10 -9.93 1.93
CA ARG A 75 0.28 -8.64 2.58
C ARG A 75 0.61 -8.84 4.05
N HIS A 76 1.25 -7.86 4.63
CA HIS A 76 1.50 -7.80 6.07
C HIS A 76 0.50 -6.89 6.78
N TYR A 77 0.53 -6.92 8.10
CA TYR A 77 -0.31 -6.08 8.94
C TYR A 77 0.16 -4.62 8.89
N LYS A 78 -0.66 -3.73 8.31
CA LYS A 78 -0.33 -2.32 8.03
C LYS A 78 -0.03 -1.44 9.25
N TRP A 79 -0.32 -1.91 10.46
CA TRP A 79 -0.07 -1.20 11.72
C TRP A 79 1.10 -1.79 12.52
N ASP A 80 1.89 -2.67 11.90
CA ASP A 80 2.99 -3.38 12.55
C ASP A 80 4.28 -2.57 12.59
N LEU A 81 4.29 -1.51 13.41
CA LEU A 81 5.48 -0.68 13.59
C LEU A 81 6.59 -1.44 14.30
N CYS A 82 6.26 -2.47 15.10
CA CYS A 82 7.25 -3.35 15.70
C CYS A 82 8.08 -4.07 14.62
N ASN A 83 7.42 -4.68 13.64
CA ASN A 83 8.07 -5.39 12.54
C ASN A 83 8.90 -4.47 11.65
N ILE A 84 8.35 -3.30 11.30
CA ILE A 84 9.11 -2.29 10.55
C ILE A 84 10.41 -1.92 11.27
N ARG A 85 10.37 -1.71 12.59
CA ARG A 85 11.55 -1.34 13.38
C ARG A 85 12.55 -2.48 13.53
N ASP A 86 12.08 -3.71 13.61
CA ASP A 86 12.95 -4.88 13.80
C ASP A 86 13.69 -5.26 12.50
N ILE A 87 12.99 -5.22 11.37
CA ILE A 87 13.60 -5.35 10.04
C ILE A 87 14.59 -4.21 9.81
N ALA A 88 14.20 -2.96 10.11
CA ALA A 88 15.08 -1.81 9.99
C ALA A 88 16.37 -1.97 10.80
N ARG A 89 16.26 -2.42 12.06
CA ARG A 89 17.43 -2.67 12.92
C ARG A 89 18.33 -3.74 12.33
N SER A 90 17.76 -4.82 11.79
CA SER A 90 18.51 -5.92 11.18
C SER A 90 19.31 -5.45 9.95
N GLY A 91 18.77 -4.49 9.19
CA GLY A 91 19.44 -3.84 8.05
C GLY A 91 20.23 -2.57 8.41
N GLY A 92 20.45 -2.25 9.69
CA GLY A 92 21.18 -1.05 10.12
C GLY A 92 20.49 0.29 9.82
N ALA A 93 19.19 0.29 9.52
CA ALA A 93 18.42 1.48 9.18
C ALA A 93 17.84 2.18 10.43
N ALA A 94 18.03 3.49 10.53
CA ALA A 94 17.44 4.30 11.59
C ALA A 94 15.97 4.65 11.29
N THR A 95 15.08 4.42 12.26
CA THR A 95 13.64 4.70 12.10
C THR A 95 13.19 6.03 12.71
N ARG A 96 14.10 6.87 13.22
CA ARG A 96 13.75 8.08 14.00
C ARG A 96 12.93 9.08 13.19
N LYS A 97 13.28 9.27 11.91
CA LYS A 97 12.58 10.19 11.01
C LYS A 97 11.38 9.53 10.31
N PHE A 98 11.18 8.24 10.49
CA PHE A 98 10.08 7.52 9.87
C PHE A 98 8.75 7.91 10.53
N PRO A 99 7.77 8.41 9.76
CA PRO A 99 6.50 8.89 10.28
C PRO A 99 5.51 7.78 10.70
N GLY A 100 5.99 6.61 11.11
CA GLY A 100 5.18 5.42 11.33
C GLY A 100 4.27 5.44 12.57
N ILE A 101 3.32 4.52 12.57
CA ILE A 101 2.31 4.36 13.62
C ILE A 101 2.13 2.89 14.00
N GLY A 102 2.21 2.60 15.30
CA GLY A 102 2.04 1.25 15.85
C GLY A 102 0.68 1.06 16.51
N ILE A 103 0.44 -0.18 16.97
CA ILE A 103 -0.82 -0.59 17.59
C ILE A 103 -1.24 0.27 18.79
N TRP A 104 -0.31 0.62 19.68
CA TRP A 104 -0.60 1.41 20.89
C TRP A 104 -1.08 2.81 20.57
N ARG A 105 -0.43 3.47 19.61
CA ARG A 105 -0.81 4.83 19.20
C ARG A 105 -2.13 4.82 18.44
N ARG A 106 -2.37 3.79 17.62
CA ARG A 106 -3.69 3.57 17.01
C ARG A 106 -4.79 3.39 18.07
N LEU A 107 -4.53 2.63 19.13
CA LEU A 107 -5.47 2.45 20.24
C LEU A 107 -5.73 3.75 20.99
N TYR A 108 -4.68 4.54 21.28
CA TYR A 108 -4.80 5.86 21.86
C TYR A 108 -5.71 6.77 21.00
N TYR A 109 -5.46 6.87 19.69
CA TYR A 109 -6.28 7.68 18.81
C TYR A 109 -7.73 7.22 18.75
N HIS A 110 -7.96 5.91 18.73
CA HIS A 110 -9.31 5.37 18.66
C HIS A 110 -10.08 5.51 20.00
N LYS A 111 -9.43 5.24 21.14
CA LYS A 111 -10.10 5.18 22.45
C LYS A 111 -10.10 6.50 23.20
N VAL A 112 -8.99 7.24 23.17
CA VAL A 112 -8.81 8.49 23.92
C VAL A 112 -9.21 9.68 23.05
N CYS A 113 -8.62 9.82 21.86
CA CYS A 113 -8.95 10.94 20.96
C CYS A 113 -10.28 10.76 20.23
N ARG A 114 -10.90 9.57 20.33
CA ARG A 114 -12.18 9.22 19.68
C ARG A 114 -12.17 9.48 18.17
N MET A 115 -11.03 9.24 17.52
CA MET A 115 -10.89 9.39 16.08
C MET A 115 -11.50 8.20 15.35
N GLN A 116 -12.24 8.50 14.28
CA GLN A 116 -12.99 7.55 13.47
C GLN A 116 -12.68 7.75 11.99
N GLN A 117 -12.43 6.64 11.31
CA GLN A 117 -12.35 6.59 9.86
C GLN A 117 -13.74 6.30 9.30
N VAL A 118 -14.22 7.15 8.41
CA VAL A 118 -15.51 7.02 7.74
C VAL A 118 -15.27 6.62 6.30
N ARG A 119 -15.74 5.44 5.90
CA ARG A 119 -15.62 4.93 4.53
C ARG A 119 -16.75 5.51 3.71
N LEU A 120 -16.59 6.75 3.25
CA LEU A 120 -17.67 7.52 2.62
C LEU A 120 -18.30 6.77 1.43
N LEU A 121 -17.47 6.11 0.64
CA LEU A 121 -17.90 5.36 -0.56
C LEU A 121 -18.77 4.13 -0.26
N ASN A 122 -18.92 3.72 1.01
CA ASN A 122 -19.87 2.67 1.40
C ASN A 122 -21.30 3.21 1.62
N TYR A 123 -21.48 4.52 1.67
CA TYR A 123 -22.77 5.17 1.91
C TYR A 123 -23.41 5.73 0.64
N VAL A 124 -22.80 5.46 -0.52
CA VAL A 124 -23.27 5.91 -1.83
C VAL A 124 -23.19 4.74 -2.81
N GLU A 125 -24.06 4.73 -3.81
CA GLU A 125 -23.95 3.83 -4.96
C GLU A 125 -22.73 4.25 -5.78
N PHE A 126 -21.59 3.60 -5.52
CA PHE A 126 -20.34 3.95 -6.19
C PHE A 126 -20.15 3.11 -7.45
N ASN A 127 -20.17 3.79 -8.60
CA ASN A 127 -19.69 3.23 -9.86
C ASN A 127 -18.36 3.91 -10.25
N LYS A 128 -17.30 3.12 -10.44
CA LYS A 128 -15.96 3.63 -10.70
C LYS A 128 -15.88 4.43 -12.01
N SER A 129 -16.53 3.94 -13.06
CA SER A 129 -16.48 4.60 -14.39
C SER A 129 -17.17 5.96 -14.35
N GLN A 130 -18.39 6.02 -13.78
CA GLN A 130 -19.13 7.26 -13.62
C GLN A 130 -18.38 8.28 -12.73
N ALA A 131 -17.72 7.80 -11.67
CA ALA A 131 -16.92 8.67 -10.80
C ALA A 131 -15.72 9.28 -11.54
N LEU A 132 -15.06 8.53 -12.42
CA LEU A 132 -13.94 9.03 -13.21
C LEU A 132 -14.39 10.07 -14.24
N GLU A 133 -15.49 9.81 -14.97
CA GLU A 133 -16.08 10.77 -15.91
C GLU A 133 -16.43 12.09 -15.22
N LEU A 134 -17.10 12.03 -14.06
CA LEU A 134 -17.42 13.20 -13.25
C LEU A 134 -16.17 14.00 -12.86
N LEU A 135 -15.09 13.31 -12.48
CA LEU A 135 -13.83 13.92 -12.07
C LEU A 135 -13.12 14.59 -13.26
N GLU A 136 -13.14 13.97 -14.44
CA GLU A 136 -12.59 14.55 -15.67
C GLU A 136 -13.36 15.80 -16.08
N GLU A 137 -14.69 15.72 -16.17
CA GLU A 137 -15.56 16.81 -16.60
C GLU A 137 -15.54 18.00 -15.65
N ARG A 138 -15.64 17.75 -14.34
CA ARG A 138 -15.87 18.81 -13.35
C ARG A 138 -14.62 19.23 -12.59
N TYR A 139 -13.59 18.39 -12.54
CA TYR A 139 -12.45 18.58 -11.65
C TYR A 139 -11.07 18.53 -12.34
N ASP A 140 -11.03 18.55 -13.68
CA ASP A 140 -9.79 18.47 -14.48
C ASP A 140 -8.91 17.27 -14.11
N TYR A 141 -9.55 16.19 -13.64
CA TYR A 141 -8.82 14.97 -13.29
C TYR A 141 -8.19 14.37 -14.55
N LYS A 142 -6.95 13.90 -14.42
CA LYS A 142 -6.27 13.17 -15.48
C LYS A 142 -6.30 11.69 -15.14
N ARG A 143 -7.00 10.91 -15.96
CA ARG A 143 -7.09 9.47 -15.76
C ARG A 143 -5.75 8.79 -16.00
N TYR A 144 -5.40 7.94 -15.04
CA TYR A 144 -4.26 7.05 -15.13
C TYR A 144 -4.60 5.85 -16.02
N GLN A 145 -3.59 5.31 -16.71
CA GLN A 145 -3.74 4.12 -17.54
C GLN A 145 -3.95 2.87 -16.67
N TYR A 146 -3.27 2.82 -15.52
CA TYR A 146 -3.34 1.75 -14.52
C TYR A 146 -3.67 2.28 -13.12
N LYS A 147 -4.18 1.40 -12.24
CA LYS A 147 -4.66 1.76 -10.88
C LYS A 147 -3.62 2.45 -10.00
N HIS A 148 -2.32 2.23 -10.27
CA HIS A 148 -1.22 2.67 -9.42
C HIS A 148 -0.16 3.52 -10.13
N ASP A 149 -0.51 4.15 -11.27
CA ASP A 149 0.45 4.98 -12.00
C ASP A 149 0.88 6.23 -11.24
N GLU A 150 0.21 6.59 -10.15
CA GLU A 150 0.63 7.67 -9.27
C GLU A 150 1.98 7.40 -8.58
N SER A 151 2.39 6.13 -8.48
CA SER A 151 3.58 5.70 -7.75
C SER A 151 4.36 4.69 -8.58
N ILE A 152 5.48 5.13 -9.16
CA ILE A 152 6.42 4.26 -9.89
C ILE A 152 6.82 3.05 -9.01
N LEU A 153 7.09 3.27 -7.73
CA LEU A 153 7.44 2.18 -6.80
C LEU A 153 6.31 1.16 -6.65
N THR A 154 5.06 1.62 -6.50
CA THR A 154 3.91 0.72 -6.34
C THR A 154 3.64 -0.04 -7.63
N ARG A 155 3.63 0.64 -8.77
CA ARG A 155 3.47 -0.01 -10.08
C ARG A 155 4.55 -1.05 -10.30
N PHE A 156 5.81 -0.69 -10.11
CA PHE A 156 6.95 -1.58 -10.24
C PHE A 156 6.87 -2.77 -9.28
N TYR A 157 6.53 -2.52 -8.02
CA TYR A 157 6.40 -3.57 -7.02
C TYR A 157 5.26 -4.54 -7.32
N GLN A 158 4.05 -4.03 -7.58
CA GLN A 158 2.88 -4.88 -7.79
C GLN A 158 2.88 -5.58 -9.14
N GLY A 159 3.41 -4.93 -10.18
CA GLY A 159 3.41 -5.45 -11.53
C GLY A 159 4.64 -6.28 -11.87
N TYR A 160 5.78 -6.11 -11.19
CA TYR A 160 7.02 -6.82 -11.51
C TYR A 160 7.61 -7.57 -10.30
N LEU A 161 7.97 -6.89 -9.21
CA LEU A 161 8.64 -7.54 -8.08
C LEU A 161 7.77 -8.64 -7.42
N LEU A 162 6.48 -8.37 -7.22
CA LEU A 162 5.54 -9.32 -6.62
C LEU A 162 5.35 -10.59 -7.47
N PRO A 163 5.02 -10.49 -8.78
CA PRO A 163 4.90 -11.66 -9.62
C PRO A 163 6.21 -12.45 -9.76
N VAL A 164 7.33 -11.76 -10.00
CA VAL A 164 8.61 -12.42 -10.32
C VAL A 164 9.24 -13.08 -9.10
N LYS A 165 9.34 -12.39 -7.96
CA LYS A 165 10.01 -12.92 -6.77
C LYS A 165 9.10 -13.75 -5.88
N PHE A 166 7.85 -13.31 -5.71
CA PHE A 166 6.93 -13.91 -4.74
C PHE A 166 5.86 -14.80 -5.38
N GLY A 167 5.76 -14.84 -6.71
CA GLY A 167 4.71 -15.58 -7.41
C GLY A 167 3.30 -15.04 -7.13
N ILE A 168 3.19 -13.76 -6.75
CA ILE A 168 1.93 -13.13 -6.34
C ILE A 168 1.43 -12.19 -7.42
N ASP A 169 0.22 -12.47 -7.92
CA ASP A 169 -0.49 -11.59 -8.85
C ASP A 169 -1.77 -11.05 -8.23
N LYS A 170 -1.72 -9.79 -7.76
CA LYS A 170 -2.86 -9.09 -7.13
C LYS A 170 -4.05 -8.91 -8.08
N ARG A 171 -3.85 -8.97 -9.41
CA ARG A 171 -4.95 -8.88 -10.39
C ARG A 171 -5.98 -9.98 -10.20
N ARG A 172 -5.56 -11.17 -9.75
CA ARG A 172 -6.47 -12.29 -9.49
C ARG A 172 -7.55 -11.94 -8.46
N VAL A 173 -7.18 -11.22 -7.41
CA VAL A 173 -8.12 -10.79 -6.36
C VAL A 173 -9.01 -9.67 -6.88
N HIS A 174 -8.45 -8.72 -7.65
CA HIS A 174 -9.24 -7.65 -8.25
C HIS A 174 -10.29 -8.19 -9.23
N ALA A 175 -9.89 -9.07 -10.15
CA ALA A 175 -10.79 -9.71 -11.10
C ALA A 175 -11.87 -10.54 -10.39
N SER A 176 -11.51 -11.22 -9.30
CA SER A 176 -12.49 -11.97 -8.49
C SER A 176 -13.55 -11.07 -7.87
N THR A 177 -13.17 -9.87 -7.40
CA THR A 177 -14.13 -8.87 -6.88
C THR A 177 -15.08 -8.43 -7.99
N LEU A 178 -14.57 -8.11 -9.19
CA LEU A 178 -15.38 -7.67 -10.32
C LEU A 178 -16.35 -8.76 -10.83
N ILE A 179 -15.93 -10.03 -10.80
CA ILE A 179 -16.81 -11.16 -11.09
C ILE A 179 -17.96 -11.24 -10.07
N MET A 180 -17.65 -11.06 -8.78
CA MET A 180 -18.66 -11.11 -7.73
C MET A 180 -19.65 -9.93 -7.76
N THR A 181 -19.25 -8.78 -8.29
CA THR A 181 -20.13 -7.61 -8.46
C THR A 181 -20.86 -7.59 -9.81
N GLY A 182 -20.60 -8.55 -10.69
CA GLY A 182 -21.19 -8.61 -12.04
C GLY A 182 -20.62 -7.59 -13.02
N GLU A 183 -19.53 -6.89 -12.66
CA GLU A 183 -18.84 -5.92 -13.52
C GLU A 183 -17.91 -6.58 -14.55
N MET A 184 -17.63 -7.87 -14.41
CA MET A 184 -16.74 -8.63 -15.29
C MET A 184 -17.12 -10.11 -15.34
N THR A 185 -16.98 -10.73 -16.50
CA THR A 185 -17.14 -12.18 -16.66
C THR A 185 -15.86 -12.94 -16.34
N ARG A 186 -15.99 -14.22 -16.02
CA ARG A 186 -14.82 -15.10 -15.83
C ARG A 186 -13.95 -15.21 -17.09
N ALA A 187 -14.55 -15.15 -18.27
CA ALA A 187 -13.82 -15.24 -19.54
C ALA A 187 -12.91 -14.02 -19.73
N GLU A 188 -13.46 -12.82 -19.57
CA GLU A 188 -12.70 -11.55 -19.64
C GLU A 188 -11.58 -11.51 -18.59
N ALA A 189 -11.85 -12.00 -17.37
CA ALA A 189 -10.84 -12.09 -16.33
C ALA A 189 -9.67 -13.01 -16.70
N LEU A 190 -9.94 -14.16 -17.33
CA LEU A 190 -8.90 -15.09 -17.77
C LEU A 190 -8.07 -14.52 -18.91
N GLU A 191 -8.72 -13.85 -19.86
CA GLU A 191 -8.04 -13.16 -20.97
C GLU A 191 -7.11 -12.07 -20.45
N MET A 192 -7.60 -11.23 -19.54
CA MET A 192 -6.79 -10.18 -18.89
C MET A 192 -5.60 -10.74 -18.10
N LEU A 193 -5.77 -11.89 -17.46
CA LEU A 193 -4.72 -12.54 -16.65
C LEU A 193 -3.72 -13.34 -17.49
N ALA A 194 -4.05 -13.68 -18.75
CA ALA A 194 -3.15 -14.41 -19.64
C ALA A 194 -1.93 -13.56 -20.06
N GLY A 195 -2.09 -12.23 -20.11
CA GLY A 195 -1.02 -11.29 -20.37
C GLY A 195 -0.28 -10.80 -19.13
N SER A 196 0.88 -10.18 -19.33
CA SER A 196 1.52 -9.34 -18.31
C SER A 196 0.64 -8.13 -18.00
N ALA A 197 0.57 -7.72 -16.74
CA ALA A 197 -0.07 -6.47 -16.32
C ALA A 197 0.70 -5.24 -16.79
N TYR A 198 1.92 -5.47 -17.26
CA TYR A 198 2.99 -4.51 -17.40
C TYR A 198 3.54 -4.64 -18.81
N ASP A 199 3.52 -3.55 -19.56
CA ASP A 199 4.21 -3.47 -20.82
C ASP A 199 5.73 -3.67 -20.59
N PRO A 200 6.39 -4.60 -21.30
CA PRO A 200 7.83 -4.82 -21.21
C PRO A 200 8.67 -3.54 -21.30
N ALA A 201 8.30 -2.59 -22.16
CA ALA A 201 9.02 -1.32 -22.27
C ALA A 201 8.92 -0.48 -21.00
N GLU A 202 7.80 -0.55 -20.28
CA GLU A 202 7.61 0.12 -19.00
C GLU A 202 8.36 -0.56 -17.87
N ILE A 203 8.46 -1.90 -17.90
CA ILE A 203 9.27 -2.64 -16.92
C ILE A 203 10.71 -2.13 -16.97
N GLU A 204 11.33 -2.06 -18.14
CA GLU A 204 12.73 -1.64 -18.27
C GLU A 204 12.97 -0.20 -17.80
N ARG A 205 12.02 0.71 -18.08
CA ARG A 205 12.06 2.09 -17.57
C ARG A 205 12.01 2.12 -16.04
N ASP A 206 11.08 1.37 -15.45
CA ASP A 206 10.87 1.38 -14.00
C ASP A 206 11.97 0.58 -13.26
N ARG A 207 12.56 -0.45 -13.87
CA ARG A 207 13.80 -1.12 -13.41
C ARG A 207 14.94 -0.12 -13.32
N THR A 208 15.24 0.57 -14.42
CA THR A 208 16.30 1.59 -14.49
C THR A 208 16.08 2.67 -13.43
N TYR A 209 14.84 3.13 -13.27
CA TYR A 209 14.48 4.12 -12.26
C TYR A 209 14.71 3.59 -10.84
N PHE A 210 14.23 2.39 -10.54
CA PHE A 210 14.36 1.75 -9.24
C PHE A 210 15.82 1.56 -8.84
N VAL A 211 16.62 0.96 -9.72
CA VAL A 211 18.05 0.71 -9.51
C VAL A 211 18.79 2.02 -9.25
N LYS A 212 18.53 3.06 -10.05
CA LYS A 212 19.08 4.40 -9.83
C LYS A 212 18.68 5.00 -8.48
N LYS A 213 17.41 4.88 -8.08
CA LYS A 213 16.91 5.41 -6.80
C LYS A 213 17.50 4.66 -5.60
N MET A 214 17.64 3.35 -5.70
CA MET A 214 18.24 2.54 -4.65
C MET A 214 19.76 2.69 -4.57
N GLY A 215 20.40 3.13 -5.66
CA GLY A 215 21.86 3.14 -5.79
C GLY A 215 22.38 1.72 -6.00
N TRP A 216 21.62 0.90 -6.70
CA TRP A 216 21.96 -0.47 -7.04
C TRP A 216 22.59 -0.56 -8.43
N THR A 217 23.11 -1.73 -8.78
CA THR A 217 23.32 -2.17 -10.17
C THR A 217 22.20 -3.10 -10.62
N GLU A 218 21.97 -3.25 -11.93
CA GLU A 218 21.00 -4.24 -12.46
C GLU A 218 21.24 -5.64 -11.90
N ARG A 219 22.52 -6.05 -11.81
CA ARG A 219 22.89 -7.33 -11.19
C ARG A 219 22.40 -7.50 -9.75
N GLN A 220 22.39 -6.45 -8.93
CA GLN A 220 21.91 -6.55 -7.54
C GLN A 220 20.39 -6.71 -7.50
N LEU A 221 19.67 -6.12 -8.46
CA LEU A 221 18.24 -6.35 -8.62
C LEU A 221 17.98 -7.81 -9.04
N ASP A 222 18.74 -8.33 -9.99
CA ASP A 222 18.60 -9.72 -10.45
C ASP A 222 18.95 -10.71 -9.33
N ASP A 223 20.03 -10.45 -8.59
CA ASP A 223 20.42 -11.24 -7.42
C ASP A 223 19.30 -11.21 -6.36
N TYR A 224 18.67 -10.06 -6.10
CA TYR A 224 17.51 -9.95 -5.20
C TYR A 224 16.32 -10.77 -5.70
N LEU A 225 15.99 -10.71 -6.99
CA LEU A 225 14.88 -11.47 -7.57
C LEU A 225 15.10 -12.98 -7.48
N ALA A 226 16.36 -13.44 -7.54
CA ALA A 226 16.71 -14.85 -7.43
C ALA A 226 16.67 -15.40 -5.98
N ARG A 227 16.72 -14.53 -4.95
CA ARG A 227 16.65 -14.97 -3.55
C ARG A 227 15.26 -15.48 -3.18
N LEU A 228 15.21 -16.52 -2.35
CA LEU A 228 13.96 -17.05 -1.81
C LEU A 228 13.26 -16.04 -0.89
N PRO A 229 11.92 -15.91 -0.98
CA PRO A 229 11.14 -15.12 -0.03
C PRO A 229 11.27 -15.60 1.41
N ARG A 230 11.21 -14.66 2.35
CA ARG A 230 11.15 -14.91 3.80
C ARG A 230 9.85 -14.41 4.41
N ARG A 231 9.55 -14.88 5.61
CA ARG A 231 8.30 -14.54 6.30
C ARG A 231 8.51 -13.40 7.28
N HIS A 232 7.54 -12.49 7.37
CA HIS A 232 7.55 -11.45 8.41
C HIS A 232 7.57 -12.02 9.84
N ASP A 233 7.07 -13.24 10.04
CA ASP A 233 7.02 -13.92 11.33
C ASP A 233 8.43 -14.25 11.88
N GLU A 234 9.47 -14.16 11.06
CA GLU A 234 10.88 -14.29 11.47
C GLU A 234 11.41 -13.04 12.20
N PHE A 235 10.65 -11.94 12.18
CA PHE A 235 10.96 -10.68 12.84
C PHE A 235 9.93 -10.38 13.92
N LYS A 236 10.30 -9.54 14.91
CA LYS A 236 9.34 -9.11 15.95
C LYS A 236 8.12 -8.44 15.33
N SER A 237 6.95 -8.57 15.95
CA SER A 237 5.70 -8.13 15.34
C SER A 237 4.64 -7.78 16.38
N ASP A 238 3.80 -6.80 16.05
CA ASP A 238 2.56 -6.46 16.78
C ASP A 238 1.40 -7.42 16.45
N VAL A 239 1.54 -8.30 15.45
CA VAL A 239 0.48 -9.22 14.98
C VAL A 239 -0.03 -10.17 16.07
N PRO A 240 0.81 -10.81 16.91
CA PRO A 240 0.33 -11.67 17.98
C PRO A 240 -0.57 -10.91 18.98
N LEU A 241 -0.15 -9.71 19.37
CA LEU A 241 -0.93 -8.83 20.25
C LEU A 241 -2.25 -8.44 19.57
N TRP A 242 -2.20 -7.99 18.31
CA TRP A 242 -3.39 -7.64 17.54
C TRP A 242 -4.39 -8.80 17.45
N THR A 243 -3.89 -10.02 17.22
CA THR A 243 -4.70 -11.23 17.11
C THR A 243 -5.42 -11.53 18.41
N LYS A 244 -4.70 -11.49 19.55
CA LYS A 244 -5.30 -11.66 20.88
C LYS A 244 -6.35 -10.58 21.17
N MET A 245 -6.08 -9.33 20.82
CA MET A 245 -7.04 -8.22 21.00
C MET A 245 -8.31 -8.37 20.17
N ARG A 246 -8.23 -8.97 18.97
CA ARG A 246 -9.42 -9.25 18.16
C ARG A 246 -10.27 -10.37 18.75
N GLN A 247 -9.64 -11.42 19.27
CA GLN A 247 -10.33 -12.55 19.91
C GLN A 247 -11.10 -12.12 21.16
N LEU A 248 -10.59 -11.14 21.91
CA LEU A 248 -11.27 -10.58 23.09
C LEU A 248 -12.44 -9.62 22.76
N ARG A 249 -12.67 -9.32 21.47
CA ARG A 249 -13.75 -8.43 21.01
C ARG A 249 -14.86 -9.17 20.26
N GLY A 250 -14.72 -10.49 20.08
CA GLY A 250 -15.79 -11.37 19.59
C GLY A 250 -16.42 -12.07 20.78
#